data_AF-A0A535NUF0-F1
#
_entry.id   AF-A0A535NUF0-F1
#
_cell.length_a   1.000
_cell.length_b   1.000
_cell.length_c   1.000
_cell.angle_alpha   90.00
_cell.angle_beta   90.00
_cell.angle_gamma   90.00
#
_symmetry.space_group_name_H-M   'P 1'
#
loop_
_entity.id
_entity.type
_entity.pdbx_description
1 polymer ?
#
loop_
_entity_poly.entity_id
_entity_poly.type
_entity_poly.pdbx_seq_one_letter_code
_entity_poly.pdbx_strand_id
1 'polypeptide(L)' 'MSEDLETLRHSTAHVMAAAVLDLFPGTVIGIGPATDEGFYYDFAFKDRLQPEALPRIEAKMREIIKQALP' A
#
# COMPACT_ATOMS: atom_id res chain seq x y z
N MET A 1 -7.22 1.50 19.43
CA MET A 1 -5.98 1.95 18.76
C MET A 1 -5.61 3.33 19.29
N SER A 2 -4.33 3.67 19.50
CA SER A 2 -3.96 5.08 19.74
C SER A 2 -4.04 5.86 18.43
N GLU A 3 -4.43 7.14 18.46
CA GLU A 3 -4.57 7.97 17.26
C GLU A 3 -3.28 8.01 16.42
N ASP A 4 -2.12 7.98 17.09
CA ASP A 4 -0.80 7.93 16.42
C ASP A 4 -0.60 6.65 15.61
N LEU A 5 -1.01 5.49 16.14
CA LEU A 5 -0.84 4.21 15.45
C LEU A 5 -1.83 4.07 14.29
N GLU A 6 -3.04 4.60 14.44
CA GLU A 6 -4.03 4.70 13.37
C GLU A 6 -3.49 5.53 12.21
N THR A 7 -2.95 6.71 12.51
CA THR A 7 -2.36 7.62 11.53
C THR A 7 -1.21 6.97 10.78
N LEU A 8 -0.31 6.27 11.51
CA LEU A 8 0.79 5.52 10.89
C LEU A 8 0.30 4.41 9.97
N ARG A 9 -0.70 3.63 10.39
CA ARG A 9 -1.28 2.54 9.59
C ARG A 9 -1.96 3.08 8.33
N HIS A 10 -2.73 4.15 8.46
CA HIS A 10 -3.39 4.80 7.31
C HIS A 10 -2.36 5.37 6.32
N SER A 11 -1.32 6.04 6.82
CA SER A 11 -0.22 6.53 5.98
C SER A 11 0.51 5.38 5.27
N THR A 12 0.69 4.25 5.94
CA THR A 12 1.30 3.06 5.35
C THR A 12 0.42 2.46 4.24
N ALA A 13 -0.91 2.52 4.37
CA ALA A 13 -1.83 2.13 3.30
C ALA A 13 -1.64 2.99 2.04
N HIS A 14 -1.42 4.31 2.19
CA HIS A 14 -1.10 5.19 1.05
C HIS A 14 0.24 4.85 0.39
N VAL A 15 1.27 4.48 1.18
CA VAL A 15 2.55 4.01 0.63
C VAL A 15 2.35 2.74 -0.20
N MET A 16 1.51 1.80 0.27
CA MET A 16 1.18 0.59 -0.50
C MET A 16 0.47 0.94 -1.81
N ALA A 17 -0.50 1.86 -1.79
CA ALA A 17 -1.18 2.30 -3.00
C ALA A 17 -0.21 2.91 -4.02
N ALA A 18 0.70 3.79 -3.57
CA ALA A 18 1.72 4.37 -4.42
C ALA A 18 2.64 3.29 -5.04
N ALA A 19 3.09 2.32 -4.23
CA ALA A 19 3.91 1.21 -4.71
C ALA A 19 3.18 0.35 -5.76
N VAL A 20 1.89 0.07 -5.53
CA VAL A 20 1.07 -0.72 -6.46
C VAL A 20 0.85 0.02 -7.78
N LEU A 21 0.53 1.32 -7.75
CA LEU A 21 0.31 2.09 -8.97
C LEU A 21 1.59 2.24 -9.82
N ASP A 22 2.76 2.31 -9.19
CA ASP A 22 4.05 2.35 -9.88
C ASP A 22 4.38 1.00 -10.54
N LEU A 23 4.20 -0.11 -9.81
CA LEU A 23 4.53 -1.45 -10.31
C LEU A 23 3.50 -2.00 -11.30
N PHE A 24 2.23 -1.62 -11.14
CA PHE A 24 1.08 -2.13 -11.89
C PHE A 24 0.27 -0.96 -12.48
N PRO A 25 0.81 -0.29 -13.51
CA PRO A 25 0.17 0.88 -14.10
C PRO A 25 -1.21 0.52 -14.66
N GLY A 26 -2.19 1.37 -14.39
CA GLY A 26 -3.59 1.17 -14.78
C GLY A 26 -4.45 0.41 -13.75
N THR A 27 -3.87 0.02 -12.60
CA THR A 27 -4.65 -0.47 -11.46
C THR A 27 -5.62 0.60 -10.96
N VAL A 28 -6.88 0.21 -10.70
CA VAL A 28 -7.86 1.10 -10.09
C VAL A 28 -7.89 0.86 -8.58
N ILE A 29 -7.93 1.94 -7.81
CA ILE A 29 -7.91 1.92 -6.34
C ILE A 29 -9.32 2.10 -5.79
N GLY A 30 -9.67 1.28 -4.79
CA GLY A 30 -10.89 1.39 -3.99
C GLY A 30 -10.63 2.07 -2.65
N ILE A 31 -10.97 1.40 -1.56
CA ILE A 31 -10.77 1.88 -0.18
C ILE A 31 -9.53 1.27 0.46
N GLY A 32 -8.91 2.00 1.39
CA GLY A 32 -7.75 1.53 2.14
C GLY A 32 -7.72 2.01 3.59
N PRO A 33 -8.60 1.50 4.46
CA PRO A 33 -8.67 1.95 5.85
C PRO A 33 -7.55 1.32 6.71
N ALA A 34 -7.19 2.02 7.78
CA ALA A 34 -6.49 1.41 8.90
C ALA A 34 -7.44 0.49 9.68
N THR A 35 -6.89 -0.54 10.32
CA THR A 35 -7.62 -1.47 11.19
C THR A 35 -6.88 -1.64 12.51
N ASP A 36 -7.51 -2.31 13.48
CA ASP A 36 -6.86 -2.60 14.76
C ASP A 36 -5.64 -3.53 14.62
N GLU A 37 -5.57 -4.33 13.56
CA GLU A 37 -4.48 -5.28 13.29
C GLU A 37 -3.46 -4.76 12.25
N GLY A 38 -3.79 -3.71 11.50
CA GLY A 38 -2.91 -3.18 10.45
C GLY A 38 -3.65 -2.24 9.50
N PHE A 39 -3.64 -2.57 8.22
CA PHE A 39 -4.37 -1.87 7.18
C PHE A 39 -4.58 -2.83 6.00
N TYR A 40 -5.51 -2.51 5.11
CA TYR A 40 -5.65 -3.18 3.83
C TYR A 40 -5.94 -2.16 2.74
N TYR A 41 -5.97 -2.60 1.49
CA TYR A 41 -6.39 -1.76 0.37
C TYR A 41 -7.01 -2.63 -0.73
N ASP A 42 -8.14 -2.16 -1.26
CA ASP A 42 -8.82 -2.78 -2.39
C ASP A 42 -8.22 -2.28 -3.71
N PHE A 43 -7.79 -3.21 -4.55
CA PHE A 43 -7.26 -2.93 -5.89
C PHE A 43 -8.00 -3.76 -6.94
N ALA A 44 -8.38 -3.11 -8.03
CA ALA A 44 -8.81 -3.78 -9.25
C ALA A 44 -7.63 -3.79 -10.23
N PHE A 45 -6.87 -4.88 -10.20
CA PHE A 45 -5.79 -5.13 -11.15
C PHE A 45 -6.35 -5.54 -12.52
N LYS A 46 -5.63 -5.20 -13.59
CA LYS A 46 -5.94 -5.66 -14.95
C LYS A 46 -5.78 -7.18 -15.07
N ASP A 47 -4.71 -7.71 -14.49
CA ASP A 47 -4.39 -9.13 -14.43
C ASP A 47 -4.40 -9.59 -12.97
N ARG A 48 -4.65 -10.89 -12.74
CA ARG A 48 -4.68 -11.43 -11.38
C ARG A 48 -3.33 -11.24 -10.68
N LEU A 49 -3.35 -10.61 -9.50
CA LEU A 49 -2.17 -10.50 -8.65
C LEU A 49 -1.75 -11.89 -8.16
N GLN A 50 -0.50 -12.27 -8.43
CA GLN A 50 0.08 -13.52 -7.96
C GLN A 50 0.84 -13.30 -6.64
N PRO A 51 0.89 -14.29 -5.74
CA PRO A 51 1.55 -14.15 -4.43
C PRO A 51 3.02 -13.70 -4.53
N GLU A 52 3.73 -14.07 -5.60
CA GLU A 52 5.13 -13.74 -5.84
C GLU A 52 5.36 -12.24 -6.08
N ALA A 53 4.29 -11.49 -6.37
CA ALA A 53 4.35 -10.03 -6.48
C ALA A 53 4.41 -9.35 -5.11
N LEU A 54 3.95 -9.98 -4.03
CA LEU A 54 3.88 -9.36 -2.70
C LEU A 54 5.25 -8.90 -2.18
N PRO A 55 6.34 -9.71 -2.25
CA PRO A 55 7.67 -9.26 -1.84
C PRO A 55 8.16 -8.06 -2.66
N ARG A 56 7.76 -7.97 -3.92
CA ARG A 56 8.16 -6.87 -4.82
C ARG A 56 7.40 -5.58 -4.49
N ILE A 57 6.13 -5.68 -4.12
CA ILE A 57 5.34 -4.55 -3.59
C ILE A 57 5.96 -4.05 -2.28
N GLU A 58 6.27 -4.94 -1.35
CA GLU A 58 6.89 -4.56 -0.07
C GLU A 58 8.25 -3.88 -0.26
N ALA A 59 9.09 -4.41 -1.16
CA ALA A 59 10.37 -3.79 -1.49
C ALA A 59 10.18 -2.36 -2.03
N LYS A 60 9.22 -2.15 -2.94
CA LYS A 60 8.90 -0.83 -3.47
C LYS A 60 8.36 0.12 -2.39
N MET A 61 7.53 -0.36 -1.47
CA MET A 61 7.08 0.43 -0.31
C MET A 61 8.28 0.92 0.53
N ARG A 62 9.24 0.04 0.82
CA ARG A 62 10.46 0.40 1.55
C ARG A 62 11.32 1.42 0.81
N GLU A 63 11.38 1.34 -0.52
CA GLU A 63 12.05 2.35 -1.35
C GLU A 63 11.37 3.72 -1.24
N ILE A 64 10.04 3.78 -1.36
CA ILE A 64 9.26 5.02 -1.25
C ILE A 64 9.44 5.66 0.13
N ILE A 65 9.39 4.86 1.20
CA ILE A 65 9.60 5.37 2.57
C ILE A 65 11.00 6.01 2.70
N LYS A 66 12.04 5.40 2.11
CA LYS A 66 13.41 5.94 2.14
C LYS A 66 13.58 7.23 1.36
N GLN A 67 12.71 7.50 0.38
CA GLN A 67 12.76 8.75 -0.38
C GLN A 67 12.30 9.96 0.44
N ALA A 68 11.64 9.74 1.59
CA ALA A 68 11.18 10.81 2.48
C ALA A 68 10.42 11.91 1.73
N LEU A 69 9.54 11.48 0.81
CA LEU A 69 8.68 12.40 0.06
C LEU A 69 7.77 13.16 1.06
N PRO A 70 7.58 14.47 0.86
CA PRO A 70 6.81 15.32 1.76
C PRO A 70 5.31 14.99 1.78
#